data_AF-A0A7Y5N9V5-F1
#
_entry.id   AF-A0A7Y5N9V5-F1
#
_cell.length_a   1.000
_cell.length_b   1.000
_cell.length_c   1.000
_cell.angle_alpha   90.00
_cell.angle_beta   90.00
_cell.angle_gamma   90.00
#
_symmetry.space_group_name_H-M   'P 1'
#
loop_
_entity.id
_entity.type
_entity.pdbx_description
1 polymer ?
#
loop_
_entity_poly.entity_id
_entity_poly.type
_entity_poly.pdbx_seq_one_letter_code
_entity_poly.pdbx_strand_id
1 'polypeptide(L)'
;LFRSIASNFPTVLAALAARLLVGLGVGEGDAWDAIRALMRGAVANLDSDTPARALTGPIARGDADTVRRHLAALGEQPEMLALYRGLSRIALEIARDGGTSEDALETIDEMLKR
;
A
#
# COMPACT_ATOMS: atom_id res chain seq x y z
N LEU A 1 -6.95 -16.17 -12.53
CA LEU A 1 -6.93 -15.59 -11.17
C LEU A 1 -5.54 -15.10 -10.78
N PHE A 2 -4.60 -15.98 -10.40
CA PHE A 2 -3.28 -15.57 -9.87
C PHE A 2 -2.47 -14.67 -10.82
N ARG A 3 -2.52 -14.94 -12.14
CA ARG A 3 -1.83 -14.11 -13.14
C ARG A 3 -2.32 -12.67 -13.14
N SER A 4 -3.63 -12.45 -13.01
CA SER A 4 -4.20 -11.10 -12.93
C SER A 4 -3.72 -10.38 -11.68
N ILE A 5 -3.67 -11.07 -10.54
CA ILE A 5 -3.18 -10.52 -9.27
C ILE A 5 -1.69 -10.15 -9.36
N ALA A 6 -0.87 -11.00 -9.97
CA ALA A 6 0.59 -10.82 -10.02
C ALA A 6 1.09 -9.91 -11.15
N SER A 7 0.34 -9.73 -12.24
CA SER A 7 0.83 -9.01 -13.44
C SER A 7 -0.08 -7.91 -13.99
N ASN A 8 -1.40 -8.01 -13.80
CA ASN A 8 -2.32 -6.97 -14.30
C ASN A 8 -2.63 -5.92 -13.23
N PHE A 9 -2.95 -6.35 -12.01
CA PHE A 9 -3.29 -5.44 -10.92
C PHE A 9 -2.14 -4.52 -10.48
N PRO A 10 -0.86 -4.92 -10.49
CA PRO A 10 0.24 -3.99 -10.25
C PRO A 10 0.22 -2.79 -11.23
N THR A 11 -0.10 -3.02 -12.50
CA THR A 11 -0.24 -1.94 -13.51
C THR A 11 -1.41 -1.01 -13.18
N VAL A 12 -2.54 -1.56 -12.74
CA VAL A 12 -3.70 -0.77 -12.28
C VAL A 12 -3.34 0.07 -11.06
N LEU A 13 -2.69 -0.53 -10.06
CA LEU A 13 -2.25 0.15 -8.84
C LEU A 13 -1.26 1.28 -9.16
N ALA A 14 -0.33 1.07 -10.09
CA ALA A 14 0.58 2.11 -10.54
C ALA A 14 -0.16 3.30 -11.15
N ALA A 15 -1.14 3.05 -12.02
CA ALA A 15 -1.95 4.10 -12.62
C ALA A 15 -2.77 4.88 -11.56
N LEU A 16 -3.37 4.19 -10.60
CA LEU A 16 -4.11 4.83 -9.49
C LEU A 16 -3.19 5.68 -8.62
N ALA A 17 -2.02 5.17 -8.24
CA ALA A 17 -1.05 5.90 -7.44
C ALA A 17 -0.53 7.16 -8.16
N ALA A 18 -0.29 7.08 -9.47
CA ALA A 18 0.14 8.24 -10.26
C ALA A 18 -0.96 9.31 -10.32
N ARG A 19 -2.23 8.90 -10.47
CA ARG A 19 -3.39 9.82 -10.42
C ARG A 19 -3.49 10.55 -9.08
N LEU A 20 -3.17 9.88 -7.97
CA LEU A 20 -3.14 10.53 -6.66
C LEU A 20 -2.07 11.64 -6.60
N LEU A 21 -0.85 11.38 -7.10
CA LEU A 21 0.21 12.41 -7.17
C LEU A 21 -0.18 13.58 -8.07
N VAL A 22 -0.78 13.30 -9.24
CA VAL A 22 -1.27 14.36 -10.13
C VAL A 22 -2.35 15.20 -9.46
N GLY A 23 -3.26 14.58 -8.70
CA GLY A 23 -4.26 15.29 -7.90
C GLY A 23 -3.67 16.21 -6.81
N LEU A 24 -2.41 15.98 -6.42
CA LEU A 24 -1.65 16.83 -5.49
C LEU A 24 -0.83 17.92 -6.21
N GLY A 25 -0.96 18.05 -7.54
CA GLY A 25 -0.28 19.07 -8.34
C GLY A 25 1.08 18.64 -8.91
N VAL A 26 1.44 17.36 -8.81
CA VAL A 26 2.65 16.83 -9.46
C VAL A 26 2.40 16.67 -10.97
N GLY A 27 3.38 17.03 -11.82
CA GLY A 27 3.27 16.83 -13.26
C GLY A 27 3.10 15.36 -13.64
N GLU A 28 2.34 15.05 -14.70
CA GLU A 28 2.04 13.66 -15.08
C GLU A 28 3.28 12.80 -15.32
N GLY A 29 4.30 13.35 -15.99
CA GLY A 29 5.57 12.67 -16.23
C GLY A 29 6.31 12.35 -14.94
N ASP A 30 6.45 13.34 -14.05
CA ASP A 30 7.13 13.20 -12.76
C ASP A 30 6.39 12.23 -11.83
N ALA A 31 5.05 12.28 -11.81
CA ALA A 31 4.22 11.35 -11.07
C ALA A 31 4.45 9.92 -11.55
N TRP A 32 4.47 9.71 -12.87
CA TRP A 32 4.70 8.39 -13.44
C TRP A 32 6.12 7.87 -13.17
N ASP A 33 7.13 8.73 -13.26
CA ASP A 33 8.52 8.38 -12.93
C ASP A 33 8.68 7.99 -11.46
N ALA A 34 8.09 8.75 -10.54
CA ALA A 34 8.09 8.45 -9.12
C ALA A 34 7.43 7.09 -8.83
N ILE A 35 6.25 6.83 -9.39
CA ILE A 35 5.55 5.56 -9.17
C ILE A 35 6.32 4.39 -9.80
N ARG A 36 6.89 4.53 -11.00
CA ARG A 36 7.72 3.48 -11.61
C ARG A 36 8.94 3.16 -10.75
N ALA A 37 9.59 4.17 -10.17
CA ALA A 37 10.71 3.96 -9.27
C ALA A 37 10.28 3.18 -8.01
N LEU A 38 9.16 3.54 -7.39
CA LEU A 38 8.61 2.83 -6.23
C LEU A 38 8.25 1.36 -6.56
N MET A 39 7.60 1.12 -7.70
CA MET A 39 7.22 -0.22 -8.13
C MET A 39 8.44 -1.10 -8.41
N ARG A 40 9.49 -0.55 -9.02
CA ARG A 40 10.78 -1.28 -9.20
C ARG A 40 11.40 -1.65 -7.86
N GLY A 41 11.38 -0.74 -6.89
CA GLY A 41 11.86 -1.02 -5.53
C GLY A 41 11.10 -2.17 -4.86
N ALA A 42 9.77 -2.19 -4.99
CA ALA A 42 8.95 -3.27 -4.44
C ALA A 42 9.28 -4.63 -5.06
N VAL A 43 9.50 -4.70 -6.37
CA VAL A 43 9.92 -5.94 -7.05
C VAL A 43 11.33 -6.35 -6.61
N ALA A 44 12.27 -5.41 -6.55
CA ALA A 44 13.64 -5.69 -6.12
C ALA A 44 13.71 -6.24 -4.67
N ASN A 45 12.84 -5.75 -3.78
CA ASN A 45 12.72 -6.31 -2.43
C ASN A 45 12.24 -7.77 -2.47
N LEU A 46 11.26 -8.09 -3.32
CA LEU A 46 10.76 -9.46 -3.49
C LEU A 46 11.78 -10.42 -4.10
N ASP A 47 12.72 -9.91 -4.90
CA ASP A 47 13.81 -10.73 -5.44
C ASP A 47 14.83 -11.14 -4.35
N SER A 48 14.89 -10.39 -3.25
CA SER A 48 15.90 -10.56 -2.19
C SER A 48 15.36 -11.22 -0.92
N ASP A 49 14.04 -11.16 -0.70
CA ASP A 49 13.42 -11.47 0.58
C ASP A 49 12.07 -12.18 0.44
N THR A 50 11.59 -12.76 1.54
CA THR A 50 10.22 -13.30 1.60
C THR A 50 9.19 -12.17 1.55
N PRO A 51 7.92 -12.42 1.13
CA PRO A 51 6.90 -11.38 1.09
C PRO A 51 6.73 -10.60 2.40
N ALA A 52 6.85 -11.28 3.55
CA ALA A 52 6.78 -10.67 4.87
C ALA A 52 7.92 -9.68 5.15
N ARG A 53 9.13 -9.96 4.66
CA ARG A 53 10.30 -9.07 4.82
C ARG A 53 10.39 -8.00 3.73
N ALA A 54 9.90 -8.31 2.53
CA ALA A 54 9.87 -7.39 1.39
C ALA A 54 8.83 -6.28 1.53
N LEU A 55 7.77 -6.49 2.33
CA LEU A 55 6.77 -5.49 2.64
C LEU A 55 7.34 -4.41 3.56
N THR A 56 7.53 -3.20 3.04
CA THR A 56 8.17 -2.09 3.78
C THR A 56 7.23 -0.92 4.10
N GLY A 57 5.94 -1.07 3.78
CA GLY A 57 4.91 -0.03 3.96
C GLY A 57 4.56 0.27 5.42
N PRO A 58 3.69 1.26 5.68
CA PRO A 58 3.33 1.68 7.04
C PRO A 58 2.72 0.55 7.88
N ILE A 59 2.02 -0.40 7.24
CA ILE A 59 1.48 -1.58 7.91
C ILE A 59 2.58 -2.46 8.51
N ALA A 60 3.61 -2.80 7.72
CA ALA A 60 4.75 -3.60 8.17
C ALA A 60 5.66 -2.88 9.18
N ARG A 61 5.49 -1.57 9.37
CA ARG A 61 6.21 -0.81 10.39
C ARG A 61 5.36 -0.55 11.64
N GLY A 62 4.08 -0.92 11.65
CA GLY A 62 3.15 -0.57 12.73
C GLY A 62 2.86 0.94 12.82
N ASP A 63 3.03 1.69 11.73
CA ASP A 63 2.88 3.14 11.69
C ASP A 63 1.40 3.56 11.52
N ALA A 64 0.68 3.51 12.64
CA ALA A 64 -0.75 3.84 12.70
C ALA A 64 -1.04 5.29 12.32
N ASP A 65 -0.13 6.22 12.59
CA ASP A 65 -0.30 7.64 12.25
C ASP A 65 -0.26 7.91 10.76
N THR A 66 0.62 7.22 10.02
CA THR A 66 0.61 7.26 8.55
C THR A 66 -0.67 6.64 8.00
N VAL A 67 -1.10 5.48 8.53
CA VAL A 67 -2.35 4.85 8.08
C VAL A 67 -3.57 5.76 8.29
N ARG A 68 -3.68 6.39 9.47
CA ARG A 68 -4.74 7.34 9.78
C ARG A 68 -4.77 8.51 8.78
N ARG A 69 -3.60 9.06 8.43
CA ARG A 69 -3.49 10.14 7.43
C ARG A 69 -3.91 9.69 6.04
N HIS A 70 -3.55 8.47 5.61
CA HIS A 70 -4.00 7.91 4.34
C HIS A 70 -5.52 7.74 4.31
N LEU A 71 -6.12 7.18 5.37
CA LEU A 71 -7.57 7.00 5.46
C LEU A 71 -8.32 8.34 5.37
N ALA A 72 -7.81 9.38 6.05
CA ALA A 72 -8.38 10.72 5.97
C ALA A 72 -8.28 11.32 4.55
N ALA A 73 -7.12 11.19 3.90
CA ALA A 73 -6.91 11.69 2.54
C ALA A 73 -7.78 10.99 1.49
N LEU A 74 -8.13 9.71 1.73
CA LEU A 74 -8.98 8.92 0.84
C LEU A 74 -10.48 9.04 1.16
N GLY A 75 -10.88 9.78 2.19
CA GLY A 75 -12.27 9.82 2.69
C GLY A 75 -13.31 10.22 1.63
N GLU A 76 -12.94 11.06 0.66
CA GLU A 76 -13.82 11.52 -0.42
C GLU A 76 -13.76 10.63 -1.69
N GLN A 77 -13.01 9.53 -1.64
CA GLN A 77 -12.84 8.60 -2.77
C GLN A 77 -13.24 7.17 -2.35
N PRO A 78 -14.54 6.84 -2.28
CA PRO A 78 -15.04 5.59 -1.69
C PRO A 78 -14.41 4.32 -2.27
N GLU A 79 -14.21 4.26 -3.59
CA GLU A 79 -13.59 3.10 -4.24
C GLU A 79 -12.11 2.94 -3.86
N MET A 80 -11.37 4.04 -3.81
CA MET A 80 -9.96 4.04 -3.40
C MET A 80 -9.81 3.72 -1.91
N LEU A 81 -10.72 4.23 -1.08
CA LEU A 81 -10.77 3.89 0.33
C LEU A 81 -11.04 2.40 0.56
N ALA A 82 -12.00 1.83 -0.17
CA ALA A 82 -12.31 0.40 -0.10
C ALA A 82 -11.11 -0.45 -0.55
N LEU A 83 -10.45 -0.07 -1.65
CA LEU A 83 -9.25 -0.73 -2.15
C LEU A 83 -8.11 -0.66 -1.12
N TYR A 84 -7.83 0.52 -0.57
CA TYR A 84 -6.79 0.72 0.43
C TYR A 84 -7.05 -0.12 1.68
N ARG A 85 -8.29 -0.15 2.18
CA ARG A 85 -8.68 -0.99 3.33
C ARG A 85 -8.50 -2.48 3.03
N GLY A 86 -8.96 -2.94 1.86
CA GLY A 86 -8.83 -4.33 1.45
C GLY A 86 -7.37 -4.79 1.39
N LEU A 87 -6.50 -4.01 0.73
CA LEU A 87 -5.07 -4.32 0.65
C LEU A 87 -4.38 -4.21 2.01
N SER A 88 -4.74 -3.22 2.83
CA SER A 88 -4.13 -3.02 4.14
C SER A 88 -4.45 -4.17 5.10
N ARG A 89 -5.65 -4.75 5.04
CA ARG A 89 -6.01 -5.92 5.87
C ARG A 89 -5.20 -7.16 5.49
N ILE A 90 -5.01 -7.41 4.19
CA ILE A 90 -4.13 -8.49 3.73
C ILE A 90 -2.67 -8.22 4.14
N ALA A 91 -2.24 -6.95 4.07
CA ALA A 91 -0.91 -6.55 4.50
C ALA A 91 -0.70 -6.74 6.02
N LEU A 92 -1.73 -6.61 6.86
CA LEU A 92 -1.64 -6.91 8.29
C LEU A 92 -1.28 -8.37 8.52
N GLU A 93 -1.94 -9.30 7.82
CA GLU A 93 -1.64 -10.73 7.91
C GLU A 93 -0.18 -11.02 7.54
N ILE A 94 0.29 -10.43 6.43
CA ILE A 94 1.69 -10.57 5.99
C ILE A 94 2.67 -9.92 6.98
N ALA A 95 2.32 -8.79 7.58
CA ALA A 95 3.16 -8.06 8.53
C ALA A 95 3.32 -8.78 9.88
N ARG A 96 2.32 -9.58 10.29
CA ARG A 96 2.43 -10.46 11.48
C ARG A 96 3.55 -11.47 11.29
N ASP A 97 3.60 -12.12 10.13
CA ASP A 97 4.67 -13.07 9.77
C ASP A 97 6.07 -12.39 9.72
N GLY A 98 6.10 -11.07 9.49
CA GLY A 98 7.31 -10.25 9.49
C GLY A 98 7.81 -9.83 10.87
N GLY A 99 7.09 -10.16 11.95
CA GLY A 99 7.46 -9.82 13.32
C GLY A 99 7.10 -8.39 13.76
N THR A 100 6.14 -7.75 13.08
CA THR A 100 5.62 -6.45 13.51
C THR A 100 4.86 -6.60 14.84
N SER A 101 4.93 -5.61 15.73
CA SER A 101 4.26 -5.62 17.04
C SER A 101 2.74 -5.84 16.91
N GLU A 102 2.19 -6.84 17.61
CA GLU A 102 0.75 -7.15 17.54
C GLU A 102 -0.11 -5.97 18.03
N ASP A 103 0.27 -5.29 19.11
CA ASP A 103 -0.45 -4.11 19.62
C ASP A 103 -0.56 -3.00 18.55
N ALA A 104 0.49 -2.82 17.73
CA ALA A 104 0.49 -1.84 16.65
C ALA A 104 -0.39 -2.29 15.49
N LEU A 105 -0.39 -3.58 15.17
CA LEU A 105 -1.22 -4.15 14.12
C LEU A 105 -2.71 -4.15 14.51
N GLU A 106 -3.05 -4.44 15.76
CA GLU A 106 -4.42 -4.35 16.29
C GLU A 106 -4.94 -2.92 16.22
N THR A 107 -4.11 -1.94 16.61
CA THR A 107 -4.46 -0.52 16.49
C THR A 107 -4.81 -0.14 15.05
N ILE A 108 -4.03 -0.63 14.08
CA ILE A 108 -4.28 -0.39 12.66
C ILE A 108 -5.54 -1.12 12.20
N ASP A 109 -5.75 -2.38 12.59
CA ASP A 109 -6.92 -3.17 12.21
C ASP A 109 -8.24 -2.48 12.62
N GLU A 110 -8.30 -1.95 13.84
CA GLU A 110 -9.44 -1.17 14.34
C GLU A 110 -9.72 0.09 13.51
N MET A 111 -8.69 0.75 12.98
CA MET A 111 -8.88 1.88 12.06
C MET A 111 -9.45 1.44 10.71
N LEU A 112 -9.08 0.26 10.24
CA LEU A 112 -9.54 -0.28 8.96
C LEU A 112 -10.99 -0.78 9.00
N LYS A 113 -11.54 -1.14 10.16
CA LYS A 113 -12.93 -1.64 10.35
C LYS A 113 -14.01 -0.56 10.33
N ARG A 114 -13.64 0.69 10.63
CA ARG A 114 -14.51 1.86 10.48
C ARG A 114 -14.83 2.10 9.01
#